data_AF-A0A536IN84-F1
#
_entry.id   AF-A0A536IN84-F1
#
_cell.length_a   1.000
_cell.length_b   1.000
_cell.length_c   1.000
_cell.angle_alpha   90.00
_cell.angle_beta   90.00
_cell.angle_gamma   90.00
#
_symmetry.space_group_name_H-M   'P 1'
#
loop_
_entity.id
_entity.type
_entity.pdbx_description
1 polymer ?
#
loop_
_entity_poly.entity_id
_entity_poly.type
_entity_poly.pdbx_seq_one_letter_code
_entity_poly.pdbx_strand_id
1 'polypeptide(L)'
;MPATALDRHAFSSLRAVAIALDAAPDLAFLRARYPTAHPVTLIGERETRTTLADVDPRGARWLVLDPQDPFTDLASLATVTRIAERLRAPDGCPWDREQTHASLRPHLLEEAYEVLAALDSGDLERLRDELGDLLFQIAIHAQLAREEGSFDAGEVARRLNEKLIRRHPHVFAGTEIPGGDLLAQWERIKRQEKAIRGASPPENPPGLLDGIPPELPARFAAERLQERAARVRLTPPRLELPLDVDDEEFLGDLL
;
A
#
# COMPACT_ATOMS: atom_id res chain seq x y z
N MET A 1 -19.27 26.23 4.59
CA MET A 1 -20.43 25.33 4.76
C MET A 1 -21.09 25.59 6.11
N PRO A 2 -22.42 25.47 6.24
CA PRO A 2 -23.08 25.53 7.54
C PRO A 2 -22.64 24.37 8.44
N ALA A 3 -22.56 24.60 9.75
CA ALA A 3 -22.11 23.60 10.73
C ALA A 3 -22.97 22.33 10.74
N THR A 4 -24.22 22.42 10.28
CA THR A 4 -25.15 21.29 10.11
C THR A 4 -24.76 20.32 8.99
N ALA A 5 -23.85 20.72 8.11
CA ALA A 5 -23.29 19.87 7.05
C ALA A 5 -21.87 19.37 7.40
N LEU A 6 -21.38 19.67 8.61
CA LEU A 6 -20.18 19.03 9.17
C LEU A 6 -20.61 17.73 9.83
N ASP A 7 -20.52 16.62 9.11
CA ASP A 7 -20.66 15.30 9.72
C ASP A 7 -19.36 14.87 10.41
N ARG A 8 -19.37 13.70 11.07
CA ARG A 8 -18.18 13.09 11.68
C ARG A 8 -17.05 12.77 10.68
N HIS A 9 -17.32 12.82 9.38
CA HIS A 9 -16.34 12.63 8.31
C HIS A 9 -15.67 13.97 7.93
N ALA A 10 -16.33 15.09 8.15
CA ALA A 10 -15.89 16.46 7.85
C ALA A 10 -14.59 16.89 8.58
N PHE A 11 -14.32 16.35 9.78
CA PHE A 11 -13.14 16.73 10.57
C PHE A 11 -11.80 16.27 9.95
N SER A 12 -11.84 15.29 9.05
CA SER A 12 -10.66 14.76 8.33
C SER A 12 -10.49 15.30 6.91
N SER A 13 -11.52 15.96 6.38
CA SER A 13 -11.65 16.27 4.94
C SER A 13 -11.82 17.74 4.62
N LEU A 14 -12.09 18.61 5.60
CA LEU A 14 -12.29 20.04 5.40
C LEU A 14 -11.22 20.90 6.08
N ARG A 15 -9.95 20.64 5.81
CA ARG A 15 -8.88 21.53 6.25
C ARG A 15 -8.54 22.49 5.14
N ALA A 16 -8.77 23.78 5.40
CA ALA A 16 -8.08 24.80 4.64
C ALA A 16 -6.57 24.55 4.82
N VAL A 17 -5.84 24.47 3.72
CA VAL A 17 -4.40 24.28 3.76
C VAL A 17 -3.76 25.66 3.73
N ALA A 18 -3.18 26.08 4.85
CA ALA A 18 -2.40 27.31 4.93
C ALA A 18 -0.92 26.96 4.76
N ILE A 19 -0.32 27.45 3.69
CA ILE A 19 1.10 27.29 3.39
C ILE A 19 1.80 28.59 3.77
N ALA A 20 2.74 28.50 4.71
CA ALA A 20 3.67 29.59 4.97
C ALA A 20 4.65 29.67 3.80
N LEU A 21 4.73 30.83 3.14
CA LEU A 21 5.60 31.02 1.99
C LEU A 21 6.93 31.60 2.46
N ASP A 22 7.91 30.73 2.68
CA ASP A 22 9.34 31.08 2.79
C ASP A 22 10.05 31.01 1.42
N ALA A 23 9.43 30.31 0.47
CA ALA A 23 9.78 30.26 -0.95
C ALA A 23 8.52 30.24 -1.83
N ALA A 24 8.69 30.37 -3.14
CA ALA A 24 7.57 30.21 -4.09
C ALA A 24 7.02 28.77 -4.02
N PRO A 25 5.70 28.59 -3.89
CA PRO A 25 5.10 27.26 -3.81
C PRO A 25 5.14 26.57 -5.18
N ASP A 26 5.17 25.24 -5.19
CA ASP A 26 5.04 24.45 -6.42
C ASP A 26 3.59 24.51 -6.92
N LEU A 27 3.31 25.48 -7.78
CA LEU A 27 2.00 25.66 -8.39
C LEU A 27 1.63 24.53 -9.36
N ALA A 28 2.62 23.83 -9.94
CA ALA A 28 2.35 22.69 -10.81
C ALA A 28 1.81 21.52 -10.00
N PHE A 29 2.41 21.24 -8.85
CA PHE A 29 1.88 20.26 -7.88
C PHE A 29 0.46 20.63 -7.45
N LEU A 30 0.21 21.88 -7.03
CA LEU A 30 -1.13 22.30 -6.61
C LEU A 30 -2.16 22.12 -7.73
N ARG A 31 -1.82 22.49 -8.97
CA ARG A 31 -2.71 22.32 -10.13
C ARG A 31 -2.96 20.86 -10.52
N ALA A 32 -2.09 19.93 -10.12
CA ALA A 32 -2.31 18.50 -10.30
C ALA A 32 -3.31 17.92 -9.27
N ARG A 33 -3.59 18.62 -8.17
CA ARG A 33 -4.42 18.14 -7.04
C ARG A 33 -5.73 18.91 -6.88
N TYR A 34 -5.75 20.17 -7.29
CA TYR A 34 -6.87 21.08 -7.13
C TYR A 34 -7.41 21.54 -8.50
N PRO A 35 -8.73 21.75 -8.63
CA PRO A 35 -9.30 22.38 -9.82
C PRO A 35 -8.67 23.75 -10.10
N THR A 36 -8.59 24.13 -11.37
CA THR A 36 -8.07 25.45 -11.77
C THR A 36 -8.89 26.60 -11.17
N ALA A 37 -10.19 26.42 -11.05
CA ALA A 37 -11.10 27.39 -10.43
C ALA A 37 -11.11 27.34 -8.89
N HIS A 38 -10.25 26.53 -8.25
CA HIS A 38 -10.25 26.36 -6.80
C HIS A 38 -9.96 27.69 -6.08
N PRO A 39 -10.75 28.10 -5.08
CA PRO A 39 -10.52 29.35 -4.38
C PRO A 39 -9.21 29.36 -3.58
N VAL A 40 -8.46 30.45 -3.73
CA VAL A 40 -7.18 30.68 -3.04
C VAL A 40 -7.21 32.05 -2.38
N THR A 41 -6.75 32.14 -1.13
CA THR A 41 -6.57 33.39 -0.41
C THR A 41 -5.09 33.63 -0.16
N LEU A 42 -4.57 34.75 -0.64
CA LEU A 42 -3.20 35.21 -0.42
C LEU A 42 -3.19 36.23 0.72
N ILE A 43 -2.34 36.02 1.73
CA ILE A 43 -2.24 36.91 2.90
C ILE A 43 -0.83 37.47 2.96
N GLY A 44 -0.68 38.76 2.65
CA GLY A 44 0.56 39.53 2.79
C GLY A 44 0.31 40.82 3.58
N GLU A 45 0.68 41.98 3.02
CA GLU A 45 0.26 43.28 3.56
C GLU A 45 -1.26 43.49 3.44
N ARG A 46 -1.87 42.84 2.45
CA ARG A 46 -3.31 42.79 2.21
C ARG A 46 -3.74 41.36 1.98
N GLU A 47 -4.99 41.08 2.30
CA GLU A 47 -5.66 39.84 1.92
C GLU A 47 -6.23 39.99 0.51
N THR A 48 -5.94 39.03 -0.37
CA THR A 48 -6.47 38.99 -1.73
C THR A 48 -7.02 37.60 -2.02
N ARG A 49 -8.26 37.52 -2.49
CA ARG A 49 -8.90 36.27 -2.90
C ARG A 49 -8.88 36.13 -4.42
N THR A 50 -8.47 34.96 -4.91
CA THR A 50 -8.32 34.62 -6.33
C THR A 50 -8.63 33.14 -6.56
N THR A 51 -8.33 32.63 -7.75
CA THR A 51 -8.39 31.21 -8.11
C THR A 51 -6.99 30.63 -8.29
N LEU A 52 -6.86 29.30 -8.30
CA LEU A 52 -5.58 28.63 -8.56
C LEU A 52 -5.06 28.86 -9.99
N ALA A 53 -5.94 29.15 -10.94
CA ALA A 53 -5.56 29.54 -12.30
C ALA A 53 -4.77 30.86 -12.28
N ASP A 54 -5.30 31.85 -11.56
CA ASP A 54 -4.82 33.24 -11.58
C ASP A 54 -3.93 33.59 -10.37
N VAL A 55 -3.48 32.59 -9.61
CA VAL A 55 -2.69 32.82 -8.41
C VAL A 55 -1.29 33.34 -8.75
N ASP A 56 -0.92 34.47 -8.14
CA ASP A 56 0.44 35.00 -8.11
C ASP A 56 0.88 35.15 -6.65
N PRO A 57 1.72 34.24 -6.12
CA PRO A 57 2.08 34.24 -4.70
C PRO A 57 3.10 35.34 -4.33
N ARG A 58 3.57 36.17 -5.28
CA ARG A 58 4.56 37.22 -5.00
C ARG A 58 4.03 38.25 -4.00
N GLY A 59 4.80 38.48 -2.95
CA GLY A 59 4.43 39.41 -1.87
C GLY A 59 3.42 38.85 -0.85
N ALA A 60 2.92 37.62 -1.06
CA ALA A 60 2.13 36.92 -0.06
C ALA A 60 3.04 36.24 0.96
N ARG A 61 2.65 36.30 2.24
CA ARG A 61 3.28 35.53 3.32
C ARG A 61 2.62 34.18 3.53
N TRP A 62 1.32 34.09 3.22
CA TRP A 62 0.55 32.86 3.29
C TRP A 62 -0.25 32.66 2.01
N LEU A 63 -0.36 31.41 1.60
CA LEU A 63 -1.32 30.94 0.61
C LEU A 63 -2.28 29.97 1.31
N VAL A 64 -3.56 30.29 1.29
CA VAL A 64 -4.62 29.51 1.91
C VAL A 64 -5.50 28.92 0.81
N LEU A 65 -5.54 27.61 0.73
CA LEU A 65 -6.44 26.86 -0.14
C LEU A 65 -7.73 26.59 0.63
N ASP A 66 -8.88 26.95 0.07
CA ASP A 66 -10.17 26.62 0.67
C ASP A 66 -10.33 25.10 0.79
N PRO A 67 -11.13 24.59 1.75
CA PRO A 67 -11.46 23.17 1.81
C PRO A 67 -11.97 22.64 0.47
N GLN A 68 -11.46 21.49 0.05
CA GLN A 68 -11.85 20.83 -1.19
C GLN A 68 -12.88 19.73 -0.89
N ASP A 69 -13.77 19.45 -1.85
CA ASP A 69 -14.66 18.31 -1.74
C ASP A 69 -13.85 16.99 -1.71
N PRO A 70 -14.21 16.01 -0.86
CA PRO A 70 -13.37 14.85 -0.58
C PRO A 70 -13.13 13.92 -1.79
N PHE A 71 -13.93 14.04 -2.86
CA PHE A 71 -13.85 13.22 -4.07
C PHE A 71 -13.25 13.96 -5.27
N THR A 72 -12.82 15.21 -5.10
CA THR A 72 -12.28 16.00 -6.21
C THR A 72 -10.84 15.60 -6.56
N ASP A 73 -10.02 15.25 -5.56
CA ASP A 73 -8.63 14.86 -5.77
C ASP A 73 -8.53 13.35 -6.08
N LEU A 74 -8.77 12.99 -7.34
CA LEU A 74 -8.77 11.58 -7.80
C LEU A 74 -7.39 10.93 -7.79
N ALA A 75 -6.32 11.72 -7.75
CA ALA A 75 -4.95 11.21 -7.66
C ALA A 75 -4.54 10.90 -6.20
N SER A 76 -5.44 11.07 -5.22
CA SER A 76 -5.19 10.76 -3.81
C SER A 76 -5.53 9.33 -3.46
N LEU A 77 -4.57 8.63 -2.86
CA LEU A 77 -4.83 7.32 -2.23
C LEU A 77 -5.89 7.43 -1.13
N ALA A 78 -5.95 8.57 -0.43
CA ALA A 78 -6.99 8.81 0.57
C ALA A 78 -8.40 8.87 -0.04
N THR A 79 -8.51 9.33 -1.29
CA THR A 79 -9.79 9.34 -2.02
C THR A 79 -10.31 7.93 -2.27
N VAL A 80 -9.43 6.95 -2.54
CA VAL A 80 -9.83 5.54 -2.69
C VAL A 80 -10.49 5.01 -1.40
N THR A 81 -9.89 5.28 -0.23
CA THR A 81 -10.48 4.90 1.05
C THR A 81 -11.84 5.58 1.30
N ARG A 82 -11.99 6.85 0.89
CA ARG A 82 -13.26 7.57 0.99
C ARG A 82 -14.32 7.02 0.06
N ILE A 83 -13.94 6.59 -1.15
CA ILE A 83 -14.84 5.92 -2.08
C ILE A 83 -15.35 4.62 -1.44
N ALA A 84 -14.45 3.79 -0.87
CA ALA A 84 -14.85 2.57 -0.17
C ALA A 84 -15.84 2.84 0.99
N GLU A 85 -15.58 3.88 1.79
CA GLU A 85 -16.50 4.34 2.85
C GLU A 85 -17.85 4.79 2.29
N ARG A 86 -17.85 5.60 1.22
CA ARG A 86 -19.08 6.11 0.60
C ARG A 86 -19.92 5.02 -0.04
N LEU A 87 -19.28 4.04 -0.69
CA LEU A 87 -19.94 2.88 -1.29
C LEU A 87 -20.64 2.04 -0.22
N ARG A 88 -20.06 1.94 0.98
CA ARG A 88 -20.63 1.15 2.09
C ARG A 88 -21.52 1.94 3.05
N ALA A 89 -21.70 3.24 2.85
CA ALA A 89 -22.63 4.06 3.63
C ALA A 89 -24.09 3.52 3.56
N PRO A 90 -24.99 3.85 4.51
CA PRO A 90 -26.37 3.34 4.50
C PRO A 90 -27.14 3.59 3.20
N ASP A 91 -26.86 4.71 2.53
CA ASP A 91 -27.38 5.14 1.23
C ASP A 91 -26.37 4.91 0.09
N GLY A 92 -25.40 4.01 0.30
CA GLY A 92 -24.37 3.60 -0.66
C GLY A 92 -24.85 2.49 -1.60
N CYS A 93 -23.87 1.83 -2.24
CA CYS A 93 -24.11 0.72 -3.15
C CYS A 93 -24.56 -0.53 -2.38
N PRO A 94 -25.73 -1.12 -2.69
CA PRO A 94 -26.20 -2.33 -2.02
C PRO A 94 -25.23 -3.51 -2.11
N TRP A 95 -24.62 -3.71 -3.28
CA TRP A 95 -23.69 -4.81 -3.51
C TRP A 95 -22.42 -4.67 -2.66
N ASP A 96 -21.84 -3.46 -2.59
CA ASP A 96 -20.65 -3.21 -1.78
C ASP A 96 -20.93 -3.39 -0.30
N ARG A 97 -22.13 -3.00 0.18
CA ARG A 97 -22.53 -3.15 1.58
C ARG A 97 -22.68 -4.61 2.02
N GLU A 98 -23.12 -5.48 1.12
CA GLU A 98 -23.29 -6.92 1.38
C GLU A 98 -21.95 -7.67 1.46
N GLN A 99 -20.85 -7.07 0.99
CA GLN A 99 -19.54 -7.71 1.02
C GLN A 99 -19.02 -7.92 2.44
N THR A 100 -18.24 -8.98 2.60
CA THR A 100 -17.52 -9.36 3.83
C THR A 100 -16.07 -9.68 3.50
N HIS A 101 -15.20 -9.78 4.51
CA HIS A 101 -13.84 -10.27 4.30
C HIS A 101 -13.80 -11.62 3.57
N ALA A 102 -14.75 -12.51 3.85
CA ALA A 102 -14.80 -13.84 3.23
C ALA A 102 -15.25 -13.80 1.76
N SER A 103 -16.27 -13.00 1.41
CA SER A 103 -16.77 -12.91 0.04
C SER A 103 -15.80 -12.21 -0.91
N LEU A 104 -14.91 -11.35 -0.39
CA LEU A 104 -13.90 -10.64 -1.17
C LEU A 104 -12.61 -11.43 -1.43
N ARG A 105 -12.38 -12.54 -0.71
CA ARG A 105 -11.19 -13.41 -0.91
C ARG A 105 -10.94 -13.83 -2.37
N PRO A 106 -11.93 -14.35 -3.12
CA PRO A 106 -11.70 -14.73 -4.52
C PRO A 106 -11.32 -13.53 -5.38
N HIS A 107 -11.98 -12.39 -5.21
CA HIS A 107 -11.69 -11.15 -5.94
C HIS A 107 -10.26 -10.66 -5.66
N LEU A 108 -9.84 -10.62 -4.39
CA LEU A 108 -8.45 -10.27 -4.05
C LEU A 108 -7.41 -11.17 -4.73
N LEU A 109 -7.73 -12.46 -4.89
CA LEU A 109 -6.85 -13.39 -5.60
C LEU A 109 -6.85 -13.10 -7.09
N GLU A 110 -8.01 -12.86 -7.68
CA GLU A 110 -8.19 -12.48 -9.08
C GLU A 110 -7.37 -11.24 -9.43
N GLU A 111 -7.55 -10.12 -8.71
CA GLU A 111 -6.78 -8.88 -8.95
C GLU A 111 -5.27 -9.12 -8.86
N ALA A 112 -4.83 -9.96 -7.92
CA ALA A 112 -3.42 -10.28 -7.77
C ALA A 112 -2.89 -11.06 -8.99
N TYR A 113 -3.65 -11.98 -9.56
CA TYR A 113 -3.28 -12.69 -10.78
C TYR A 113 -3.36 -11.80 -12.02
N GLU A 114 -4.30 -10.85 -12.08
CA GLU A 114 -4.39 -9.91 -13.19
C GLU A 114 -3.19 -8.96 -13.21
N VAL A 115 -2.73 -8.47 -12.05
CA VAL A 115 -1.46 -7.74 -11.92
C VAL A 115 -0.28 -8.58 -12.43
N LEU A 116 -0.20 -9.87 -12.09
CA LEU A 116 0.87 -10.74 -12.59
C LEU A 116 0.79 -10.92 -14.11
N ALA A 117 -0.40 -11.12 -14.65
CA ALA A 117 -0.60 -11.24 -16.10
C ALA A 117 -0.21 -9.94 -16.84
N ALA A 118 -0.51 -8.77 -16.27
CA ALA A 118 -0.07 -7.49 -16.81
C ALA A 118 1.46 -7.33 -16.79
N LEU A 119 2.13 -7.79 -15.72
CA LEU A 119 3.59 -7.83 -15.64
C LEU A 119 4.20 -8.75 -16.69
N ASP A 120 3.68 -9.97 -16.84
CA ASP A 120 4.19 -10.97 -17.79
C ASP A 120 4.01 -10.54 -19.24
N SER A 121 2.93 -9.83 -19.55
CA SER A 121 2.66 -9.28 -20.89
C SER A 121 3.42 -7.98 -21.20
N GLY A 122 3.95 -7.29 -20.18
CA GLY A 122 4.60 -5.99 -20.33
C GLY A 122 3.64 -4.83 -20.64
N ASP A 123 2.33 -5.02 -20.48
CA ASP A 123 1.31 -4.00 -20.72
C ASP A 123 1.24 -3.03 -19.52
N LEU A 124 1.84 -1.86 -19.67
CA LEU A 124 1.90 -0.85 -18.61
C LEU A 124 0.56 -0.16 -18.35
N GLU A 125 -0.31 -0.05 -19.36
CA GLU A 125 -1.63 0.56 -19.16
C GLU A 125 -2.51 -0.40 -18.37
N ARG A 126 -2.52 -1.68 -18.76
CA ARG A 126 -3.20 -2.72 -17.98
C ARG A 126 -2.64 -2.79 -16.57
N LEU A 127 -1.31 -2.82 -16.40
CA LEU A 127 -0.68 -2.85 -15.08
C LEU A 127 -1.13 -1.71 -14.17
N ARG A 128 -1.28 -0.49 -14.72
CA ARG A 128 -1.79 0.66 -13.95
C ARG A 128 -3.20 0.41 -13.44
N ASP A 129 -4.06 -0.16 -14.29
CA ASP A 129 -5.46 -0.40 -13.97
C ASP A 129 -5.58 -1.53 -12.91
N GLU A 130 -4.92 -2.68 -13.10
CA GLU A 130 -4.98 -3.81 -12.14
C GLU A 130 -4.36 -3.45 -10.77
N LEU A 131 -3.31 -2.61 -10.76
CA LEU A 131 -2.76 -2.08 -9.50
C LEU A 131 -3.76 -1.18 -8.77
N GLY A 132 -4.62 -0.48 -9.52
CA GLY A 132 -5.74 0.30 -8.98
C GLY A 132 -6.80 -0.59 -8.34
N ASP A 133 -7.17 -1.69 -8.98
CA ASP A 133 -8.17 -2.62 -8.46
C ASP A 133 -7.65 -3.37 -7.22
N LEU A 134 -6.38 -3.80 -7.23
CA LEU A 134 -5.72 -4.34 -6.04
C LEU A 134 -5.64 -3.33 -4.89
N LEU A 135 -5.42 -2.03 -5.19
CA LEU A 135 -5.47 -0.96 -4.21
C LEU A 135 -6.89 -0.80 -3.62
N PHE A 136 -7.93 -0.92 -4.45
CA PHE A 136 -9.32 -0.87 -3.97
C PHE A 136 -9.64 -2.05 -3.04
N GLN A 137 -9.14 -3.27 -3.34
CA GLN A 137 -9.28 -4.42 -2.43
C GLN A 137 -8.71 -4.12 -1.03
N ILE A 138 -7.56 -3.45 -0.94
CA ILE A 138 -7.00 -3.01 0.35
C ILE A 138 -7.93 -2.01 1.05
N ALA A 139 -8.47 -1.05 0.31
CA ALA A 139 -9.35 -0.02 0.85
C ALA A 139 -10.67 -0.59 1.40
N ILE A 140 -11.32 -1.50 0.67
CA ILE A 140 -12.61 -2.09 1.11
C ILE A 140 -12.42 -3.02 2.32
N HIS A 141 -11.31 -3.77 2.39
CA HIS A 141 -10.99 -4.56 3.58
C HIS A 141 -10.68 -3.69 4.80
N ALA A 142 -9.99 -2.57 4.62
CA ALA A 142 -9.76 -1.63 5.71
C ALA A 142 -11.05 -0.94 6.19
N GLN A 143 -11.98 -0.66 5.28
CA GLN A 143 -13.30 -0.13 5.61
C GLN A 143 -14.16 -1.14 6.39
N LEU A 144 -14.18 -2.41 5.96
CA LEU A 144 -14.83 -3.51 6.69
C LEU A 144 -14.28 -3.66 8.13
N ALA A 145 -12.96 -3.73 8.26
CA ALA A 145 -12.30 -3.81 9.56
C ALA A 145 -12.67 -2.65 10.49
N ARG A 146 -12.84 -1.45 9.92
CA ARG A 146 -13.24 -0.25 10.65
C ARG A 146 -14.70 -0.34 11.11
N GLU A 147 -15.60 -0.85 10.27
CA GLU A 147 -17.00 -1.11 10.61
C GLU A 147 -17.13 -2.13 11.76
N GLU A 148 -16.21 -3.10 11.81
CA GLU A 148 -16.08 -4.08 12.89
C GLU A 148 -15.40 -3.52 14.16
N GLY A 149 -14.91 -2.28 14.13
CA GLY A 149 -14.22 -1.64 15.26
C GLY A 149 -12.82 -2.19 15.54
N SER A 150 -12.17 -2.81 14.54
CA SER A 150 -10.87 -3.48 14.71
C SER A 150 -9.67 -2.60 14.33
N PHE A 151 -9.55 -2.20 13.06
CA PHE A 151 -8.51 -1.30 12.54
C PHE A 151 -9.02 -0.55 11.31
N ASP A 152 -8.29 0.47 10.86
CA ASP A 152 -8.60 1.23 9.64
C ASP A 152 -7.40 1.33 8.67
N ALA A 153 -7.60 1.98 7.53
CA ALA A 153 -6.56 2.16 6.51
C ALA A 153 -5.34 2.94 7.03
N GLY A 154 -5.56 3.88 7.96
CA GLY A 154 -4.50 4.65 8.61
C GLY A 154 -3.62 3.75 9.47
N GLU A 155 -4.21 2.83 10.23
CA GLU A 155 -3.46 1.84 11.00
C GLU A 155 -2.71 0.84 10.11
N VAL A 156 -3.31 0.38 9.00
CA VAL A 156 -2.60 -0.46 8.01
C VAL A 156 -1.35 0.27 7.50
N ALA A 157 -1.50 1.51 7.05
CA ALA A 157 -0.40 2.33 6.55
C ALA A 157 0.67 2.59 7.62
N ARG A 158 0.26 2.96 8.84
CA ARG A 158 1.16 3.19 9.97
C ARG A 158 2.00 1.95 10.27
N ARG A 159 1.38 0.78 10.40
CA ARG A 159 2.08 -0.49 10.67
C ARG A 159 3.02 -0.89 9.54
N LEU A 160 2.66 -0.61 8.29
CA LEU A 160 3.53 -0.82 7.13
C LEU A 160 4.75 0.10 7.17
N ASN A 161 4.53 1.40 7.38
CA ASN A 161 5.57 2.42 7.36
C ASN A 161 6.58 2.23 8.49
N GLU A 162 6.11 2.01 9.73
CA GLU A 162 6.99 1.68 10.87
C GLU A 162 7.87 0.45 10.58
N LYS A 163 7.29 -0.58 9.97
CA LYS A 163 8.00 -1.80 9.58
C LYS A 163 9.03 -1.54 8.49
N LEU A 164 8.69 -0.78 7.44
CA LEU A 164 9.61 -0.48 6.34
C LEU A 164 10.76 0.41 6.80
N ILE A 165 10.50 1.46 7.58
CA ILE A 165 11.52 2.34 8.14
C ILE A 165 12.48 1.54 9.03
N ARG A 166 11.95 0.71 9.94
CA ARG A 166 12.77 -0.14 10.82
C ARG A 166 13.63 -1.15 10.07
N ARG A 167 13.14 -1.71 8.96
CA ARG A 167 13.87 -2.71 8.16
C ARG A 167 14.92 -2.11 7.23
N HIS A 168 14.94 -0.79 7.06
CA HIS A 168 15.92 -0.08 6.22
C HIS A 168 16.67 1.02 7.00
N PRO A 169 17.37 0.68 8.11
CA PRO A 169 18.10 1.69 8.89
C PRO A 169 19.25 2.33 8.09
N HIS A 170 19.74 1.68 7.04
CA HIS A 170 20.72 2.25 6.12
C HIS A 170 20.16 3.40 5.27
N VAL A 171 18.86 3.38 4.96
CA VAL A 171 18.18 4.47 4.24
C VAL A 171 17.74 5.56 5.21
N PHE A 172 17.10 5.18 6.33
CA PHE A 172 16.39 6.13 7.20
C PHE A 172 17.16 6.58 8.44
N ALA A 173 18.23 5.87 8.83
CA ALA A 173 19.03 6.18 10.02
C ALA A 173 20.54 6.30 9.71
N GLY A 174 20.93 6.32 8.43
CA GLY A 174 22.32 6.46 7.99
C GLY A 174 23.27 5.37 8.50
N THR A 175 22.74 4.21 8.88
CA THR A 175 23.57 3.11 9.40
C THR A 175 24.36 2.49 8.25
N GLU A 176 25.69 2.59 8.28
CA GLU A 176 26.54 1.86 7.36
C GLU A 176 26.38 0.34 7.55
N ILE A 177 26.27 -0.40 6.45
CA ILE A 177 26.11 -1.86 6.47
C ILE A 177 27.50 -2.48 6.27
N PRO A 178 28.11 -3.07 7.31
CA PRO A 178 29.42 -3.69 7.16
C PRO A 178 29.32 -4.87 6.19
N GLY A 179 30.05 -4.80 5.08
CA GLY A 179 30.15 -5.89 4.10
C GLY A 179 29.03 -5.97 3.06
N GLY A 180 28.10 -5.01 2.99
CA GLY A 180 27.10 -4.92 1.91
C GLY A 180 26.02 -6.03 1.90
N ASP A 181 26.02 -6.93 2.88
CA ASP A 181 25.03 -8.01 2.96
C ASP A 181 23.69 -7.52 3.56
N LEU A 182 22.96 -6.78 2.73
CA LEU A 182 21.60 -6.28 2.99
C LEU A 182 20.63 -7.41 3.36
N LEU A 183 20.81 -8.61 2.77
CA LEU A 183 19.93 -9.75 2.99
C LEU A 183 20.11 -10.32 4.41
N ALA A 184 21.34 -10.48 4.89
CA ALA A 184 21.61 -10.93 6.24
C ALA A 184 21.12 -9.94 7.31
N GLN A 185 21.22 -8.63 7.05
CA GLN A 185 20.66 -7.61 7.93
C GLN A 185 19.13 -7.68 7.98
N TRP A 186 18.49 -7.80 6.81
CA TRP A 186 17.03 -7.94 6.69
C TRP A 186 16.48 -9.13 7.46
N GLU A 187 17.11 -10.31 7.32
CA GLU A 187 16.71 -11.51 8.04
C GLU A 187 16.96 -11.39 9.56
N ARG A 188 18.02 -10.70 9.99
CA ARG A 188 18.28 -10.42 11.41
C ARG A 188 17.19 -9.54 12.03
N ILE A 189 16.80 -8.46 11.34
CA ILE A 189 15.73 -7.56 11.78
C ILE A 189 14.40 -8.32 11.87
N LYS A 190 14.06 -9.14 10.86
CA LYS A 190 12.87 -10.01 10.90
C LYS A 190 12.83 -10.93 12.12
N ARG A 191 13.96 -11.54 12.50
CA ARG A 191 14.04 -12.41 13.69
C ARG A 191 13.78 -11.64 14.98
N GLN A 192 14.36 -10.45 15.12
CA GLN A 192 14.15 -9.57 16.27
C GLN A 192 12.67 -9.12 16.38
N GLU A 193 12.02 -8.81 15.24
CA GLU A 193 10.61 -8.44 15.21
C GLU A 193 9.68 -9.56 15.71
N LYS A 194 9.98 -10.83 15.38
CA LYS A 194 9.21 -11.97 15.88
C LYS A 194 9.36 -12.14 17.40
N ALA A 195 10.56 -11.90 17.94
CA ALA A 195 10.83 -11.99 19.38
C ALA A 195 10.14 -10.88 20.19
N ILE A 196 10.04 -9.65 19.66
CA ILE A 196 9.42 -8.51 20.35
C ILE A 196 7.89 -8.62 20.41
N ARG A 197 7.24 -9.30 19.45
CA ARG A 197 5.77 -9.43 19.39
C ARG A 197 5.16 -10.35 20.46
N GLY A 198 5.91 -10.72 21.50
CA GLY A 198 5.40 -11.54 22.60
C GLY A 198 5.04 -12.96 22.19
N ALA A 199 5.48 -13.42 21.00
CA ALA A 199 5.66 -14.84 20.80
C ALA A 199 6.74 -15.24 21.80
N SER A 200 6.37 -15.93 22.90
CA SER A 200 7.31 -16.73 23.67
C SER A 200 8.25 -17.39 22.65
N PRO A 201 9.59 -17.37 22.85
CA PRO A 201 10.46 -18.13 21.97
C PRO A 201 9.83 -19.52 21.89
N PRO A 202 9.36 -19.94 20.69
CA PRO A 202 8.72 -21.24 20.62
C PRO A 202 9.73 -22.23 21.18
N GLU A 203 9.28 -23.25 21.93
CA GLU A 203 10.17 -24.25 22.53
C GLU A 203 11.18 -24.80 21.49
N ASN A 204 10.79 -24.73 20.21
CA ASN A 204 11.66 -24.82 19.05
C ASN A 204 11.82 -23.45 18.34
N PRO A 205 13.05 -22.94 18.12
CA PRO A 205 13.25 -21.76 17.28
C PRO A 205 12.63 -21.98 15.89
N PRO A 206 12.07 -20.94 15.25
CA PRO A 206 11.40 -21.11 13.96
C PRO A 206 12.38 -21.74 12.96
N GLY A 207 11.95 -22.85 12.37
CA GLY A 207 12.71 -23.61 11.39
C GLY A 207 13.03 -22.76 10.17
N LEU A 208 14.03 -23.17 9.40
CA LEU A 208 14.44 -22.51 8.16
C LEU A 208 13.27 -22.25 7.18
N LEU A 209 12.28 -23.13 7.20
CA LEU A 209 11.15 -23.15 6.29
C LEU A 209 9.90 -22.46 6.87
N ASP A 210 9.95 -22.00 8.12
CA ASP A 210 8.79 -21.41 8.80
C ASP A 210 8.35 -20.08 8.19
N GLY A 211 7.06 -19.94 7.91
CA GLY A 211 6.46 -18.74 7.32
C GLY A 211 6.36 -18.78 5.79
N ILE A 212 6.35 -19.97 5.20
CA ILE A 212 5.74 -20.19 3.88
C ILE A 212 4.26 -20.50 4.15
N PRO A 213 3.30 -19.67 3.69
CA PRO A 213 1.88 -19.93 3.92
C PRO A 213 1.47 -21.29 3.32
N PRO A 214 0.76 -22.14 4.08
CA PRO A 214 0.31 -23.44 3.58
C PRO A 214 -0.71 -23.32 2.44
N GLU A 215 -1.35 -22.15 2.28
CA GLU A 215 -2.34 -21.87 1.25
C GLU A 215 -1.71 -21.51 -0.11
N LEU A 216 -0.37 -21.40 -0.20
CA LEU A 216 0.29 -21.15 -1.48
C LEU A 216 0.07 -22.33 -2.44
N PRO A 217 -0.12 -22.07 -3.75
CA PRO A 217 -0.12 -23.14 -4.75
C PRO A 217 1.12 -24.02 -4.61
N ALA A 218 0.94 -25.34 -4.73
CA ALA A 218 1.96 -26.33 -4.37
C ALA A 218 3.32 -26.07 -5.05
N ARG A 219 3.30 -25.68 -6.34
CA ARG A 219 4.52 -25.33 -7.10
C ARG A 219 5.25 -24.12 -6.51
N PHE A 220 4.52 -23.06 -6.18
CA PHE A 220 5.09 -21.85 -5.61
C PHE A 220 5.58 -22.07 -4.17
N ALA A 221 4.84 -22.85 -3.39
CA ALA A 221 5.29 -23.28 -2.06
C ALA A 221 6.61 -24.07 -2.16
N ALA A 222 6.70 -25.03 -3.09
CA ALA A 222 7.91 -25.82 -3.34
C ALA A 222 9.10 -24.95 -3.77
N GLU A 223 8.90 -23.99 -4.66
CA GLU A 223 9.92 -23.03 -5.06
C GLU A 223 10.43 -22.21 -3.86
N ARG A 224 9.53 -21.67 -3.03
CA ARG A 224 9.92 -20.93 -1.82
C ARG A 224 10.65 -21.79 -0.80
N LEU A 225 10.26 -23.06 -0.67
CA LEU A 225 10.95 -24.04 0.18
C LEU A 225 12.38 -24.25 -0.32
N GLN A 226 12.56 -24.47 -1.63
CA GLN A 226 13.87 -24.69 -2.26
C GLN A 226 14.77 -23.45 -2.17
N GLU A 227 14.24 -22.25 -2.43
CA GLU A 227 14.99 -21.00 -2.26
C GLU A 227 15.51 -20.82 -0.82
N ARG A 228 14.69 -21.15 0.18
CA ARG A 228 15.10 -21.06 1.59
C ARG A 228 16.11 -22.13 1.97
N ALA A 229 15.95 -23.35 1.46
CA ALA A 229 16.93 -24.43 1.62
C ALA A 229 18.29 -24.06 1.02
N ALA A 230 18.30 -23.49 -0.19
CA ALA A 230 19.52 -23.06 -0.88
C ALA A 230 20.33 -22.01 -0.08
N ARG A 231 19.67 -21.14 0.72
CA ARG A 231 20.35 -20.13 1.56
C ARG A 231 21.28 -20.72 2.61
N VAL A 232 21.04 -21.96 3.04
CA VAL A 232 21.94 -22.69 3.95
C VAL A 232 22.69 -23.80 3.25
N ARG A 233 22.74 -23.77 1.91
CA ARG A 233 23.37 -24.78 1.06
C ARG A 233 22.78 -26.18 1.27
N LEU A 234 21.52 -26.26 1.69
CA LEU A 234 20.75 -27.50 1.69
C LEU A 234 20.30 -27.77 0.25
N THR A 235 20.97 -28.72 -0.38
CA THR A 235 20.56 -29.24 -1.69
C THR A 235 19.53 -30.34 -1.44
N PRO A 236 18.40 -30.39 -2.16
CA PRO A 236 17.49 -31.53 -2.09
C PRO A 236 18.29 -32.83 -2.32
N PRO A 237 18.07 -33.88 -1.51
CA PRO A 237 18.70 -35.15 -1.78
C PRO A 237 18.32 -35.60 -3.20
N ARG A 238 19.31 -36.01 -4.00
CA ARG A 238 19.03 -36.69 -5.26
C ARG A 238 18.33 -37.99 -4.89
N LEU A 239 17.02 -38.04 -5.10
CA LEU A 239 16.27 -39.26 -4.92
C LEU A 239 16.69 -40.20 -6.05
N GLU A 240 17.13 -41.42 -5.71
CA GLU A 240 17.19 -42.50 -6.70
C GLU A 240 15.75 -42.88 -7.05
N LEU A 241 15.15 -42.07 -7.91
CA LEU A 241 13.88 -42.39 -8.53
C LEU A 241 14.16 -43.41 -9.63
N PRO A 242 13.24 -44.35 -9.89
CA PRO A 242 13.30 -45.20 -11.09
C PRO A 242 13.07 -44.40 -12.39
N LEU A 243 13.08 -43.07 -12.31
CA LEU A 243 12.84 -42.09 -13.35
C LEU A 243 14.09 -41.20 -13.39
N ASP A 244 14.77 -41.14 -14.53
CA ASP A 244 15.88 -40.21 -14.70
C ASP A 244 15.32 -38.81 -15.03
N VAL A 245 15.24 -37.97 -14.02
CA VAL A 245 14.70 -36.60 -14.13
C VAL A 245 15.67 -35.63 -14.81
N ASP A 246 16.87 -36.09 -15.18
CA ASP A 246 17.85 -35.32 -15.94
C ASP A 246 17.97 -35.82 -17.40
N ASP A 247 17.24 -36.88 -17.77
CA ASP A 247 17.18 -37.42 -19.12
C ASP A 247 16.08 -36.73 -19.94
N GLU A 248 16.49 -35.87 -20.88
CA GLU A 248 15.59 -35.17 -21.81
C GLU A 248 14.79 -36.13 -22.71
N GLU A 249 15.33 -37.30 -23.05
CA GLU A 249 14.65 -38.31 -23.87
C GLU A 249 13.53 -39.01 -23.07
N PHE A 250 13.74 -39.19 -21.76
CA PHE A 250 12.73 -39.70 -20.83
C PHE A 250 11.65 -38.66 -20.49
N LEU A 251 12.03 -37.39 -20.33
CA LEU A 251 11.12 -36.29 -20.00
C LEU A 251 10.33 -35.77 -21.21
N GLY A 252 10.78 -36.07 -22.43
CA GLY A 252 10.20 -35.59 -23.69
C GLY A 252 8.73 -35.92 -23.93
N ASP A 253 8.16 -36.88 -23.20
CA ASP A 253 6.73 -37.26 -23.24
C ASP A 253 5.90 -36.67 -22.06
N LEU A 254 6.53 -36.00 -21.08
CA LEU A 254 5.93 -35.57 -19.81
C LEU A 254 5.90 -34.04 -19.59
N LEU A 255 6.51 -33.25 -20.48
CA LEU A 255 6.45 -31.78 -20.54
C LEU A 255 5.52 -31.32 -21.67
#